data_AF-A0A2D7HQ92-F1
#
_entry.id   AF-A0A2D7HQ92-F1
#
_cell.length_a   1.000
_cell.length_b   1.000
_cell.length_c   1.000
_cell.angle_alpha   90.00
_cell.angle_beta   90.00
_cell.angle_gamma   90.00
#
_symmetry.space_group_name_H-M   'P 1'
#
loop_
_entity.id
_entity.type
_entity.pdbx_description
1 polymer ?
#
loop_
_entity_poly.entity_id
_entity_poly.type
_entity_poly.pdbx_seq_one_letter_code
_entity_poly.pdbx_strand_id
1 'polypeptide(L)'
;MDPCTQGLLGASLSCSFAKKNELKLAFICGVIGGLAPDLDILIKSENDPLLAIEYHRHFTHSIFFVPIVSAFLASFLFLIYYRNKVSFRKIYFFSTLGVLTHGLLDSCTSYGTMLFWPISNDRVAWNVISIVDPIYSLILLISLLFCLIKKSRLLINVGLICSLIYIQFGFFKYDQIEKYVIALSEKRGHKVERILLNPTIGNNFLWRSVYQYESKYYIDAIYMPLFGDTLMKEGDRVEVIDKENVFSSIPKESTQRKDILRFAFFSQDFIYIHPLYKNVIADLRYGTLPYDSKSLWGIEIDLENNDKHVNFKSLRNFNKENYDEFWNMLKGNL
;
A
#
# COMPACT_ATOMS: atom_id res chain seq x y z
N MET A 1 -0.99 -1.69 4.11
CA MET A 1 -1.07 -3.13 4.44
C MET A 1 -2.44 -3.37 5.07
N ASP A 2 -2.95 -4.58 5.06
CA ASP A 2 -4.19 -4.89 5.76
C ASP A 2 -4.07 -4.66 7.28
N PRO A 3 -5.14 -4.21 7.96
CA PRO A 3 -5.10 -3.91 9.39
C PRO A 3 -4.70 -5.09 10.27
N CYS A 4 -5.06 -6.33 9.90
CA CYS A 4 -4.71 -7.50 10.69
C CYS A 4 -3.19 -7.68 10.76
N THR A 5 -2.51 -7.57 9.62
CA THR A 5 -1.04 -7.60 9.58
C THR A 5 -0.42 -6.47 10.38
N GLN A 6 -0.98 -5.24 10.29
CA GLN A 6 -0.45 -4.09 11.03
C GLN A 6 -0.53 -4.31 12.55
N GLY A 7 -1.68 -4.81 13.04
CA GLY A 7 -1.83 -5.19 14.44
C GLY A 7 -0.88 -6.32 14.86
N LEU A 8 -0.69 -7.33 14.01
CA LEU A 8 0.24 -8.44 14.27
C LEU A 8 1.70 -7.98 14.35
N LEU A 9 2.16 -7.14 13.41
CA LEU A 9 3.53 -6.64 13.41
C LEU A 9 3.78 -5.73 14.62
N GLY A 10 2.86 -4.81 14.91
CA GLY A 10 2.96 -3.93 16.06
C GLY A 10 3.00 -4.70 17.38
N ALA A 11 2.15 -5.72 17.54
CA ALA A 11 2.19 -6.61 18.70
C ALA A 11 3.48 -7.43 18.78
N SER A 12 3.97 -7.92 17.65
CA SER A 12 5.19 -8.73 17.56
C SER A 12 6.40 -7.93 18.00
N LEU A 13 6.57 -6.71 17.47
CA LEU A 13 7.66 -5.84 17.87
C LEU A 13 7.56 -5.49 19.36
N SER A 14 6.39 -5.08 19.86
CA SER A 14 6.23 -4.74 21.27
C SER A 14 6.50 -5.91 22.22
N CYS A 15 6.03 -7.11 21.89
CA CYS A 15 6.28 -8.33 22.67
C CYS A 15 7.76 -8.74 22.68
N SER A 16 8.53 -8.44 21.64
CA SER A 16 9.98 -8.74 21.60
C SER A 16 10.78 -8.03 22.70
N PHE A 17 10.33 -6.83 23.11
CA PHE A 17 10.95 -6.04 24.19
C PHE A 17 10.34 -6.33 25.57
N ALA A 18 9.17 -6.98 25.64
CA ALA A 18 8.37 -7.11 26.87
C ALA A 18 8.88 -8.20 27.82
N LYS A 19 8.94 -7.94 29.14
CA LYS A 19 9.25 -9.01 30.12
C LYS A 19 8.09 -10.00 30.20
N LYS A 20 8.33 -11.21 30.75
CA LYS A 20 7.30 -12.27 30.84
C LYS A 20 6.01 -11.81 31.54
N ASN A 21 6.12 -10.94 32.54
CA ASN A 21 4.99 -10.35 33.27
C ASN A 21 4.34 -9.15 32.55
N GLU A 22 4.97 -8.61 31.51
CA GLU A 22 4.50 -7.45 30.73
C GLU A 22 3.91 -7.85 29.37
N LEU A 23 4.03 -9.12 28.96
CA LEU A 23 3.60 -9.61 27.64
C LEU A 23 2.17 -9.20 27.26
N LYS A 24 1.20 -9.31 28.18
CA LYS A 24 -0.19 -8.92 27.90
C LYS A 24 -0.32 -7.42 27.61
N LEU A 25 0.38 -6.59 28.37
CA LEU A 25 0.40 -5.14 28.16
C LEU A 25 1.04 -4.80 26.81
N ALA A 26 2.20 -5.40 26.53
CA ALA A 26 2.92 -5.16 25.29
C ALA A 26 2.13 -5.61 24.05
N PHE A 27 1.44 -6.77 24.14
CA PHE A 27 0.55 -7.24 23.10
C PHE A 27 -0.56 -6.23 22.82
N ILE A 28 -1.31 -5.81 23.86
CA ILE A 28 -2.44 -4.88 23.69
C ILE A 28 -1.96 -3.52 23.15
N CYS A 29 -0.94 -2.93 23.77
CA CYS A 29 -0.39 -1.64 23.34
C CYS A 29 0.21 -1.71 21.93
N GLY A 30 0.86 -2.82 21.57
CA GLY A 30 1.43 -3.06 20.26
C GLY A 30 0.37 -3.26 19.17
N VAL A 31 -0.68 -4.05 19.41
CA VAL A 31 -1.82 -4.18 18.48
C VAL A 31 -2.46 -2.82 18.24
N ILE A 32 -2.84 -2.12 19.31
CA ILE A 32 -3.53 -0.83 19.17
C ILE A 32 -2.61 0.22 18.53
N GLY A 33 -1.32 0.23 18.91
CA GLY A 33 -0.32 1.10 18.29
C GLY A 33 -0.14 0.81 16.80
N GLY A 34 -0.10 -0.47 16.42
CA GLY A 34 -0.05 -0.89 15.02
C GLY A 34 -1.33 -0.57 14.24
N LEU A 35 -2.47 -0.35 14.88
CA LEU A 35 -3.72 0.02 14.18
C LEU A 35 -4.01 1.53 14.18
N ALA A 36 -3.43 2.27 15.13
CA ALA A 36 -3.79 3.66 15.37
C ALA A 36 -3.57 4.61 14.18
N PRO A 37 -2.49 4.49 13.36
CA PRO A 37 -2.30 5.38 12.22
C PRO A 37 -3.46 5.38 11.21
N ASP A 38 -4.07 4.21 10.97
CA ASP A 38 -5.21 4.05 10.05
C ASP A 38 -6.53 4.63 10.58
N LEU A 39 -6.56 5.20 11.78
CA LEU A 39 -7.69 6.02 12.23
C LEU A 39 -7.84 7.30 11.40
N ASP A 40 -6.86 7.62 10.54
CA ASP A 40 -6.96 8.66 9.52
C ASP A 40 -8.11 8.44 8.51
N ILE A 41 -8.68 7.23 8.41
CA ILE A 41 -9.92 6.96 7.64
C ILE A 41 -11.12 7.78 8.12
N LEU A 42 -11.06 8.30 9.35
CA LEU A 42 -12.07 9.20 9.91
C LEU A 42 -11.91 10.64 9.39
N ILE A 43 -10.77 10.99 8.81
CA ILE A 43 -10.51 12.29 8.16
C ILE A 43 -11.14 12.25 6.77
N LYS A 44 -12.39 12.69 6.68
CA LYS A 44 -13.17 12.74 5.44
C LYS A 44 -14.09 13.95 5.42
N SER A 45 -14.50 14.36 4.23
CA SER A 45 -15.43 15.47 4.01
C SER A 45 -16.54 15.03 3.07
N GLU A 46 -17.78 15.43 3.37
CA GLU A 46 -18.91 15.22 2.47
C GLU A 46 -18.82 16.11 1.22
N ASN A 47 -18.20 17.28 1.35
CA ASN A 47 -18.06 18.24 0.26
C ASN A 47 -16.81 18.01 -0.60
N ASP A 48 -15.76 17.39 -0.04
CA ASP A 48 -14.50 17.10 -0.72
C ASP A 48 -14.21 15.59 -0.68
N PRO A 49 -14.61 14.85 -1.74
CA PRO A 49 -14.44 13.40 -1.80
C PRO A 49 -12.99 12.93 -1.79
N LEU A 50 -12.03 13.79 -2.16
CA LEU A 50 -10.61 13.43 -2.23
C LEU A 50 -9.88 13.58 -0.89
N LEU A 51 -10.47 14.26 0.09
CA LEU A 51 -9.85 14.48 1.40
C LEU A 51 -9.41 13.16 2.06
N ALA A 52 -10.25 12.12 1.95
CA ALA A 52 -9.97 10.81 2.55
C ALA A 52 -8.72 10.15 1.94
N ILE A 53 -8.58 10.16 0.61
CA ILE A 53 -7.41 9.55 -0.05
C ILE A 53 -6.14 10.40 0.10
N GLU A 54 -6.30 11.72 0.25
CA GLU A 54 -5.18 12.64 0.45
C GLU A 54 -4.54 12.44 1.83
N TYR A 55 -5.37 12.37 2.87
CA TYR A 55 -4.90 12.22 4.26
C TYR A 55 -4.63 10.78 4.66
N HIS A 56 -5.17 9.79 3.95
CA HIS A 56 -4.84 8.40 4.22
C HIS A 56 -3.36 8.12 3.90
N ARG A 57 -2.63 7.62 4.90
CA ARG A 57 -1.17 7.43 4.92
C ARG A 57 -0.36 8.72 4.84
N HIS A 58 -0.90 9.80 5.40
CA HIS A 58 -0.22 11.09 5.47
C HIS A 58 0.57 11.24 6.78
N PHE A 59 0.26 12.24 7.61
CA PHE A 59 1.06 12.60 8.77
C PHE A 59 0.98 11.56 9.89
N THR A 60 -0.12 10.81 9.99
CA THR A 60 -0.33 9.70 10.93
C THR A 60 0.67 8.55 10.73
N HIS A 61 1.19 8.40 9.51
CA HIS A 61 2.12 7.36 9.10
C HIS A 61 3.57 7.84 9.01
N SER A 62 3.81 9.14 9.23
CA SER A 62 5.16 9.71 9.22
C SER A 62 5.98 9.26 10.42
N ILE A 63 7.26 8.95 10.19
CA ILE A 63 8.21 8.60 11.25
C ILE A 63 8.41 9.74 12.27
N PHE A 64 8.29 10.99 11.82
CA PHE A 64 8.45 12.17 12.69
C PHE A 64 7.23 12.40 13.60
N PHE A 65 6.08 11.85 13.23
CA PHE A 65 4.83 11.96 14.01
C PHE A 65 4.59 10.76 14.93
N VAL A 66 5.40 9.70 14.83
CA VAL A 66 5.35 8.53 15.73
C VAL A 66 5.30 8.94 17.21
N PRO A 67 6.15 9.87 17.73
CA PRO A 67 6.10 10.25 19.14
C PRO A 67 4.77 10.91 19.54
N ILE A 68 4.15 11.69 18.65
CA ILE A 68 2.91 12.44 18.89
C ILE A 68 1.72 11.49 18.89
N VAL A 69 1.59 10.66 17.84
CA VAL A 69 0.54 9.63 17.74
C VAL A 69 0.61 8.69 18.94
N SER A 70 1.82 8.26 19.31
CA SER A 70 2.04 7.36 20.45
C SER A 70 1.70 8.02 21.79
N ALA A 71 1.97 9.32 21.96
CA ALA A 71 1.64 10.06 23.17
C ALA A 71 0.13 10.23 23.34
N PHE A 72 -0.58 10.56 22.26
CA PHE A 72 -2.04 10.63 22.24
C PHE A 72 -2.66 9.27 22.60
N LEU A 73 -2.23 8.20 21.92
CA LEU A 73 -2.70 6.85 22.18
C LEU A 73 -2.40 6.39 23.62
N ALA A 74 -1.17 6.59 24.09
CA ALA A 74 -0.77 6.20 25.43
C ALA A 74 -1.56 6.95 26.50
N SER A 75 -1.85 8.24 26.27
CA SER A 75 -2.67 9.06 27.18
C SER A 75 -4.10 8.53 27.25
N PHE A 76 -4.70 8.20 26.10
CA PHE A 76 -6.02 7.58 26.02
C PHE A 76 -6.08 6.25 26.78
N LEU A 77 -5.15 5.32 26.49
CA LEU A 77 -5.09 4.01 27.16
C LEU A 77 -4.82 4.12 28.67
N PHE A 78 -3.95 5.06 29.06
CA PHE A 78 -3.63 5.31 30.46
C PHE A 78 -4.84 5.82 31.23
N LEU A 79 -5.53 6.85 30.71
CA LEU A 79 -6.66 7.48 31.40
C LEU A 79 -7.86 6.54 31.55
N ILE A 80 -8.14 5.73 30.53
CA ILE A 80 -9.36 4.91 30.47
C ILE A 80 -9.20 3.57 31.19
N TYR A 81 -8.05 2.89 31.03
CA TYR A 81 -7.95 1.48 31.43
C TYR A 81 -6.85 1.19 32.47
N TYR A 82 -5.70 1.87 32.34
CA TYR A 82 -4.50 1.54 33.09
C TYR A 82 -4.13 2.51 34.20
N ARG A 83 -5.00 3.50 34.48
CA ARG A 83 -4.78 4.48 35.55
C ARG A 83 -4.50 3.75 36.86
N ASN A 84 -3.38 4.09 37.50
CA ASN A 84 -2.86 3.49 38.74
C ASN A 84 -2.44 2.00 38.67
N LYS A 85 -2.55 1.33 37.51
CA LYS A 85 -2.16 -0.09 37.34
C LYS A 85 -0.80 -0.26 36.67
N VAL A 86 -0.46 0.62 35.73
CA VAL A 86 0.74 0.54 34.90
C VAL A 86 1.32 1.95 34.74
N SER A 87 2.64 2.08 34.75
CA SER A 87 3.29 3.38 34.49
C SER A 87 3.03 3.84 33.05
N PHE A 88 2.67 5.11 32.86
CA PHE A 88 2.51 5.73 31.55
C PHE A 88 3.69 5.44 30.60
N ARG A 89 4.93 5.53 31.11
CA ARG A 89 6.16 5.25 30.34
C ARG A 89 6.15 3.90 29.62
N LYS A 90 5.60 2.85 30.24
CA LYS A 90 5.53 1.51 29.63
C LYS A 90 4.47 1.44 28.54
N ILE A 91 3.31 2.05 28.76
CA ILE A 91 2.23 2.13 27.76
C ILE A 91 2.75 2.90 26.54
N TYR A 92 3.34 4.07 26.77
CA TYR A 92 3.96 4.88 25.74
C TYR A 92 5.03 4.11 24.96
N PHE A 93 5.94 3.43 25.65
CA PHE A 93 6.99 2.64 25.00
C PHE A 93 6.42 1.53 24.08
N PHE A 94 5.51 0.69 24.58
CA PHE A 94 4.94 -0.39 23.77
C PHE A 94 4.01 0.11 22.66
N SER A 95 3.29 1.21 22.87
CA SER A 95 2.50 1.86 21.82
C SER A 95 3.40 2.45 20.75
N THR A 96 4.53 3.07 21.14
CA THR A 96 5.51 3.64 20.21
C THR A 96 6.11 2.59 19.29
N LEU A 97 6.46 1.43 19.82
CA LEU A 97 6.94 0.31 19.00
C LEU A 97 5.88 -0.13 17.99
N GLY A 98 4.60 -0.22 18.38
CA GLY A 98 3.52 -0.53 17.46
C GLY A 98 3.37 0.52 16.35
N VAL A 99 3.23 1.79 16.72
CA VAL A 99 3.05 2.91 15.77
C VAL A 99 4.22 3.01 14.79
N LEU A 100 5.46 2.83 15.27
CA LEU A 100 6.65 2.89 14.43
C LEU A 100 6.63 1.88 13.28
N THR A 101 6.09 0.68 13.50
CA THR A 101 6.06 -0.37 12.47
C THR A 101 5.14 -0.04 11.30
N HIS A 102 4.11 0.77 11.53
CA HIS A 102 3.00 0.92 10.60
C HIS A 102 3.43 1.61 9.30
N GLY A 103 3.97 2.83 9.40
CA GLY A 103 4.41 3.60 8.24
C GLY A 103 5.55 2.91 7.47
N LEU A 104 6.43 2.21 8.17
CA LEU A 104 7.51 1.42 7.58
C LEU A 104 6.96 0.26 6.73
N LEU A 105 6.03 -0.53 7.27
CA LEU A 105 5.43 -1.64 6.52
C LEU A 105 4.58 -1.14 5.35
N ASP A 106 3.86 -0.04 5.52
CA ASP A 106 3.07 0.54 4.44
C ASP A 106 3.94 1.05 3.29
N SER A 107 5.14 1.56 3.59
CA SER A 107 6.11 1.97 2.58
C SER A 107 6.66 0.79 1.76
N CYS A 108 6.56 -0.44 2.27
CA CYS A 108 6.87 -1.65 1.48
C CYS A 108 5.80 -1.99 0.43
N THR A 109 4.60 -1.40 0.52
CA THR A 109 3.49 -1.64 -0.41
C THR A 109 3.42 -0.59 -1.51
N SER A 110 2.52 -0.77 -2.48
CA SER A 110 2.43 0.09 -3.67
C SER A 110 1.53 1.32 -3.58
N TYR A 111 0.90 1.54 -2.43
CA TYR A 111 -0.08 2.63 -2.28
C TYR A 111 0.57 4.01 -2.15
N GLY A 112 1.80 4.04 -1.62
CA GLY A 112 2.50 5.26 -1.27
C GLY A 112 2.17 5.74 0.15
N THR A 113 3.21 6.12 0.89
CA THR A 113 3.12 6.61 2.28
C THR A 113 4.00 7.85 2.45
N MET A 114 3.49 8.88 3.11
CA MET A 114 4.23 10.10 3.44
C MET A 114 5.21 9.90 4.60
N LEU A 115 6.13 8.94 4.45
CA LEU A 115 6.98 8.44 5.52
C LEU A 115 7.85 9.53 6.16
N PHE A 116 8.31 10.50 5.36
CA PHE A 116 9.24 11.56 5.77
C PHE A 116 8.60 12.94 5.94
N TRP A 117 7.27 13.04 5.93
CA TRP A 117 6.59 14.32 6.16
C TRP A 117 6.89 14.85 7.57
N PRO A 118 7.21 16.13 7.79
CA PRO A 118 7.06 17.28 6.88
C PRO A 118 8.33 17.63 6.09
N ILE A 119 9.39 16.82 6.15
CA ILE A 119 10.66 17.12 5.46
C ILE A 119 10.52 16.91 3.95
N SER A 120 9.77 15.88 3.55
CA SER A 120 9.44 15.61 2.14
C SER A 120 7.94 15.31 1.98
N ASN A 121 7.42 15.67 0.81
CA ASN A 121 6.07 15.30 0.35
C ASN A 121 6.10 14.05 -0.55
N ASP A 122 7.20 13.31 -0.60
CA ASP A 122 7.27 12.09 -1.40
C ASP A 122 6.39 10.97 -0.80
N ARG A 123 5.54 10.39 -1.65
CA ARG A 123 4.81 9.16 -1.34
C ARG A 123 5.72 7.95 -1.59
N VAL A 124 6.38 7.49 -0.53
CA VAL A 124 7.29 6.34 -0.57
C VAL A 124 6.50 5.06 -0.83
N ALA A 125 6.86 4.34 -1.88
CA ALA A 125 6.32 3.03 -2.25
C ALA A 125 7.45 2.16 -2.83
N TRP A 126 7.93 1.18 -2.04
CA TRP A 126 8.96 0.24 -2.50
C TRP A 126 8.38 -0.91 -3.32
N ASN A 127 7.07 -1.15 -3.24
CA ASN A 127 6.36 -2.16 -4.04
C ASN A 127 6.92 -3.59 -3.93
N VAL A 128 7.39 -3.99 -2.74
CA VAL A 128 8.03 -5.30 -2.51
C VAL A 128 7.12 -6.33 -1.85
N ILE A 129 5.96 -5.90 -1.37
CA ILE A 129 4.95 -6.76 -0.78
C ILE A 129 3.55 -6.26 -1.15
N SER A 130 2.62 -7.20 -1.33
CA SER A 130 1.22 -6.89 -1.55
C SER A 130 0.59 -6.21 -0.33
N ILE A 131 -0.43 -5.39 -0.57
CA ILE A 131 -1.26 -4.78 0.49
C ILE A 131 -1.89 -5.84 1.40
N VAL A 132 -2.22 -7.01 0.85
CA VAL A 132 -2.70 -8.18 1.59
C VAL A 132 -1.75 -9.34 1.29
N ASP A 133 -1.05 -9.83 2.31
CA ASP A 133 -0.07 -10.91 2.19
C ASP A 133 -0.24 -11.94 3.32
N PRO A 134 -1.04 -13.00 3.09
CA PRO A 134 -1.30 -14.01 4.12
C PRO A 134 -0.06 -14.76 4.59
N ILE A 135 0.97 -14.89 3.75
CA ILE A 135 2.22 -15.57 4.13
C ILE A 135 2.94 -14.73 5.18
N TYR A 136 3.08 -13.44 4.92
CA TYR A 136 3.68 -12.50 5.87
C TYR A 136 2.87 -12.43 7.18
N SER A 137 1.54 -12.32 7.10
CA SER A 137 0.67 -12.33 8.28
C SER A 137 0.82 -13.62 9.09
N LEU A 138 0.92 -14.77 8.42
CA LEU A 138 1.02 -16.08 9.08
C LEU A 138 2.34 -16.26 9.83
N ILE A 139 3.46 -15.77 9.27
CA ILE A 139 4.77 -15.77 9.96
C ILE A 139 4.66 -15.02 11.31
N LEU A 140 4.05 -13.84 11.29
CA LEU A 140 3.85 -13.02 12.49
C LEU A 140 2.86 -13.66 13.47
N LEU A 141 1.72 -14.15 12.96
CA LEU A 141 0.69 -14.79 13.77
C LEU A 141 1.23 -16.01 14.51
N ILE A 142 1.90 -16.93 13.80
CA ILE A 142 2.45 -18.16 14.38
C ILE A 142 3.47 -17.82 15.47
N SER A 143 4.45 -16.96 15.17
CA SER A 143 5.50 -16.59 16.12
C SER A 143 4.94 -15.87 17.35
N LEU A 144 3.96 -14.99 17.16
CA LEU A 144 3.29 -14.28 18.25
C LEU A 144 2.46 -15.22 19.14
N LEU A 145 1.68 -16.14 18.55
CA LEU A 145 0.93 -17.14 19.30
C LEU A 145 1.84 -18.02 20.15
N PHE A 146 2.92 -18.54 19.57
CA PHE A 146 3.88 -19.35 20.31
C PHE A 146 4.62 -18.54 21.39
N CYS A 147 4.95 -17.27 21.13
CA CYS A 147 5.50 -16.36 22.13
C CYS A 147 4.56 -16.21 23.33
N LEU A 148 3.26 -16.01 23.10
CA LEU A 148 2.26 -15.85 24.16
C LEU A 148 2.06 -17.14 24.97
N ILE A 149 2.00 -18.30 24.32
CA ILE A 149 1.80 -19.60 24.97
C ILE A 149 3.05 -20.00 25.78
N LYS A 150 4.23 -19.92 25.18
CA LYS A 150 5.48 -20.37 25.81
C LYS A 150 6.17 -19.28 26.63
N LYS A 151 5.67 -18.04 26.58
CA LYS A 151 6.27 -16.84 27.21
C LYS A 151 7.75 -16.70 26.85
N SER A 152 8.09 -16.98 25.60
CA SER A 152 9.45 -17.02 25.08
C SER A 152 9.69 -15.89 24.07
N ARG A 153 10.61 -14.98 24.38
CA ARG A 153 11.02 -13.89 23.48
C ARG A 153 11.76 -14.41 22.24
N LEU A 154 12.44 -15.55 22.35
CA LEU A 154 13.16 -16.14 21.23
C LEU A 154 12.22 -16.41 20.05
N LEU A 155 11.01 -16.92 20.34
CA LEU A 155 10.04 -17.30 19.30
C LEU A 155 9.54 -16.07 18.52
N ILE A 156 9.29 -14.95 19.18
CA ILE A 156 8.89 -13.72 18.49
C ILE A 156 10.05 -13.07 17.73
N ASN A 157 11.26 -13.14 18.28
CA ASN A 157 12.46 -12.63 17.58
C ASN A 157 12.73 -13.42 16.30
N VAL A 158 12.59 -14.76 16.33
CA VAL A 158 12.68 -15.60 15.13
C VAL A 158 11.60 -15.20 14.12
N GLY A 159 10.36 -14.98 14.58
CA GLY A 159 9.27 -14.49 13.72
C GLY A 159 9.59 -13.17 13.03
N LEU A 160 10.10 -12.18 13.77
CA LEU A 160 10.51 -10.88 13.25
C LEU A 160 11.69 -10.98 12.28
N ILE A 161 12.65 -11.88 12.54
CA ILE A 161 13.75 -12.15 11.60
C ILE A 161 13.19 -12.76 10.31
N CYS A 162 12.29 -13.74 10.41
CA CYS A 162 11.64 -14.34 9.24
C CYS A 162 10.81 -13.30 8.45
N SER A 163 10.13 -12.37 9.13
CA SER A 163 9.36 -11.32 8.47
C SER A 163 10.28 -10.33 7.73
N LEU A 164 11.44 -9.98 8.31
CA LEU A 164 12.45 -9.17 7.63
C LEU A 164 13.05 -9.90 6.43
N ILE A 165 13.37 -11.20 6.56
CA ILE A 165 13.85 -12.03 5.45
C ILE A 165 12.81 -12.06 4.31
N TYR A 166 11.52 -12.15 4.64
CA TYR A 166 10.45 -12.13 3.64
C TYR A 166 10.38 -10.79 2.87
N ILE A 167 10.50 -9.66 3.57
CA ILE A 167 10.56 -8.33 2.91
C ILE A 167 11.81 -8.23 2.02
N GLN A 168 12.97 -8.70 2.52
CA GLN A 168 14.21 -8.71 1.72
C GLN A 168 14.10 -9.60 0.48
N PHE A 169 13.41 -10.73 0.59
CA PHE A 169 13.08 -11.56 -0.55
C PHE A 169 12.21 -10.82 -1.57
N GLY A 170 11.28 -9.97 -1.11
CA GLY A 170 10.51 -9.06 -1.97
C GLY A 170 11.39 -8.07 -2.75
N PHE A 171 12.38 -7.43 -2.09
CA PHE A 171 13.36 -6.57 -2.76
C PHE A 171 14.18 -7.32 -3.81
N PHE A 172 14.63 -8.54 -3.48
CA PHE A 172 15.34 -9.39 -4.43
C PHE A 172 14.47 -9.73 -5.66
N LYS A 173 13.20 -10.07 -5.44
CA LYS A 173 12.26 -10.34 -6.54
C LYS A 173 11.97 -9.09 -7.39
N TYR A 174 11.83 -7.93 -6.76
CA TYR A 174 11.65 -6.66 -7.46
C TYR A 174 12.80 -6.40 -8.46
N ASP A 175 14.05 -6.52 -8.01
CA ASP A 175 15.24 -6.34 -8.87
C ASP A 175 15.28 -7.34 -10.05
N GLN A 176 14.90 -8.60 -9.82
CA GLN A 176 14.79 -9.59 -10.91
C GLN A 176 13.73 -9.22 -11.94
N ILE A 177 12.55 -8.79 -11.48
CA ILE A 177 11.44 -8.40 -12.36
C ILE A 177 11.80 -7.12 -13.13
N GLU A 178 12.42 -6.14 -12.49
CA GLU A 178 12.86 -4.90 -13.12
C GLU A 178 13.83 -5.16 -14.28
N LYS A 179 14.86 -5.98 -14.04
CA LYS A 179 15.79 -6.38 -15.10
C LYS A 179 15.09 -7.10 -16.25
N TYR A 180 14.15 -7.98 -15.94
CA TYR A 180 13.38 -8.69 -16.96
C TYR A 180 12.51 -7.74 -17.80
N VAL A 181 11.81 -6.80 -17.16
CA VAL A 181 10.94 -5.81 -17.84
C VAL A 181 11.76 -4.87 -18.71
N ILE A 182 12.90 -4.41 -18.23
CA ILE A 182 13.81 -3.57 -19.04
C ILE A 182 14.27 -4.35 -20.27
N ALA A 183 14.77 -5.57 -20.12
CA ALA A 183 15.20 -6.40 -21.25
C ALA A 183 14.04 -6.73 -22.22
N LEU A 184 12.83 -6.93 -21.70
CA LEU A 184 11.63 -7.13 -22.52
C LEU A 184 11.26 -5.87 -23.31
N SER A 185 11.34 -4.70 -22.67
CA SER A 185 11.06 -3.42 -23.32
C SER A 185 12.06 -3.11 -24.43
N GLU A 186 13.35 -3.40 -24.22
CA GLU A 186 14.39 -3.24 -25.23
C GLU A 186 14.15 -4.14 -26.45
N LYS A 187 13.71 -5.39 -26.23
CA LYS A 187 13.29 -6.30 -27.32
C LYS A 187 12.09 -5.78 -28.10
N ARG A 188 11.20 -5.02 -27.45
CA ARG A 188 10.09 -4.31 -28.10
C ARG A 188 10.55 -3.03 -28.81
N GLY A 189 11.82 -2.64 -28.69
CA GLY A 189 12.36 -1.39 -29.21
C GLY A 189 11.98 -0.17 -28.38
N HIS A 190 11.52 -0.37 -27.14
CA HIS A 190 11.09 0.69 -26.24
C HIS A 190 12.21 1.09 -25.28
N LYS A 191 12.32 2.38 -24.98
CA LYS A 191 13.18 2.91 -23.91
C LYS A 191 12.31 3.31 -22.72
N VAL A 192 12.39 2.57 -21.62
CA VAL A 192 11.55 2.82 -20.43
C VAL A 192 11.82 4.22 -19.86
N GLU A 193 10.77 5.03 -19.79
CA GLU A 193 10.80 6.36 -19.16
C GLU A 193 10.43 6.28 -17.68
N ARG A 194 9.44 5.44 -17.37
CA ARG A 194 8.93 5.22 -16.01
C ARG A 194 8.51 3.76 -15.88
N ILE A 195 8.67 3.21 -14.69
CA ILE A 195 8.31 1.83 -14.39
C ILE A 195 7.58 1.75 -13.05
N LEU A 196 6.61 0.85 -12.98
CA LEU A 196 5.91 0.46 -11.78
C LEU A 196 5.74 -1.05 -11.81
N LEU A 197 6.21 -1.70 -10.76
CA LEU A 197 6.15 -3.15 -10.60
C LEU A 197 5.49 -3.44 -9.28
N ASN A 198 4.40 -4.21 -9.32
CA ASN A 198 3.63 -4.54 -8.13
C ASN A 198 3.44 -6.05 -8.03
N PRO A 199 3.78 -6.69 -6.89
CA PRO A 199 3.39 -8.06 -6.65
C PRO A 199 1.87 -8.12 -6.55
N THR A 200 1.27 -9.16 -7.12
CA THR A 200 -0.16 -9.39 -7.00
C THR A 200 -0.53 -9.86 -5.59
N ILE A 201 -1.83 -9.92 -5.30
CA ILE A 201 -2.33 -10.22 -3.96
C ILE A 201 -1.78 -11.56 -3.44
N GLY A 202 -1.22 -11.53 -2.23
CA GLY A 202 -0.87 -12.71 -1.46
C GLY A 202 0.38 -13.48 -1.89
N ASN A 203 1.22 -12.93 -2.78
CA ASN A 203 2.40 -13.64 -3.28
C ASN A 203 3.47 -12.68 -3.86
N ASN A 204 4.68 -13.21 -4.09
CA ASN A 204 5.79 -12.50 -4.75
C ASN A 204 6.25 -13.20 -6.05
N PHE A 205 5.34 -13.92 -6.72
CA PHE A 205 5.66 -14.70 -7.93
C PHE A 205 4.95 -14.19 -9.18
N LEU A 206 3.71 -13.71 -9.05
CA LEU A 206 2.96 -13.09 -10.13
C LEU A 206 2.94 -11.57 -9.92
N TRP A 207 3.43 -10.85 -10.90
CA TRP A 207 3.66 -9.41 -10.85
C TRP A 207 2.87 -8.71 -11.95
N ARG A 208 2.35 -7.54 -11.63
CA ARG A 208 1.92 -6.54 -12.59
C ARG A 208 3.12 -5.66 -12.94
N SER A 209 3.36 -5.51 -14.23
CA SER A 209 4.33 -4.55 -14.75
C SER A 209 3.59 -3.46 -15.52
N VAL A 210 3.87 -2.21 -15.21
CA VAL A 210 3.46 -1.05 -15.98
C VAL A 210 4.71 -0.25 -16.31
N TYR A 211 5.00 -0.05 -17.59
CA TYR A 211 6.06 0.86 -18.00
C TYR A 211 5.55 1.89 -19.01
N GLN A 212 6.14 3.07 -18.97
CA GLN A 212 5.87 4.14 -19.92
C GLN A 212 6.93 4.15 -21.01
N TYR A 213 6.48 4.27 -22.25
CA TYR A 213 7.31 4.57 -23.41
C TYR A 213 6.54 5.54 -24.31
N GLU A 214 7.15 6.69 -24.64
CA GLU A 214 6.50 7.79 -25.33
C GLU A 214 5.19 8.18 -24.61
N SER A 215 4.07 8.29 -25.33
CA SER A 215 2.78 8.67 -24.77
C SER A 215 1.94 7.49 -24.30
N LYS A 216 2.52 6.30 -24.09
CA LYS A 216 1.76 5.08 -23.74
C LYS A 216 2.29 4.37 -22.50
N TYR A 217 1.36 3.86 -21.71
CA TYR A 217 1.61 2.83 -20.71
C TYR A 217 1.38 1.46 -21.31
N TYR A 218 2.32 0.55 -21.04
CA TYR A 218 2.27 -0.86 -21.43
C TYR A 218 2.13 -1.69 -20.16
N ILE A 219 1.14 -2.58 -20.16
CA ILE A 219 0.75 -3.35 -18.98
C ILE A 219 0.95 -4.82 -19.32
N ASP A 220 1.77 -5.51 -18.54
CA ASP A 220 2.03 -6.93 -18.72
C ASP A 220 1.90 -7.66 -17.37
N ALA A 221 1.54 -8.94 -17.42
CA ALA A 221 1.67 -9.82 -16.26
C ALA A 221 2.93 -10.68 -16.40
N ILE A 222 3.68 -10.79 -15.30
CA ILE A 222 4.94 -11.54 -15.27
C ILE A 222 4.84 -12.58 -14.16
N TYR A 223 4.97 -13.84 -14.55
CA TYR A 223 5.06 -14.96 -13.61
C TYR A 223 6.53 -15.39 -13.51
N MET A 224 7.12 -15.18 -12.34
CA MET A 224 8.51 -15.51 -12.04
C MET A 224 8.58 -16.42 -10.81
N PRO A 225 8.49 -17.76 -11.01
CA PRO A 225 8.55 -18.72 -9.91
C PRO A 225 9.94 -18.71 -9.23
N LEU A 226 10.09 -19.48 -8.15
CA LEU A 226 11.40 -19.71 -7.53
C LEU A 226 12.32 -20.55 -8.43
N PHE A 227 11.72 -21.52 -9.13
CA PHE A 227 12.41 -22.48 -9.98
C PHE A 227 11.65 -22.58 -11.30
N GLY A 228 12.39 -22.65 -12.41
CA GLY A 228 11.83 -22.72 -13.76
C GLY A 228 11.89 -21.40 -14.52
N ASP A 229 11.23 -21.39 -15.68
CA ASP A 229 11.27 -20.26 -16.60
C ASP A 229 10.33 -19.13 -16.18
N THR A 230 10.73 -17.90 -16.51
CA THR A 230 9.86 -16.73 -16.37
C THR A 230 8.89 -16.67 -17.54
N LEU A 231 7.60 -16.54 -17.24
CA LEU A 231 6.54 -16.43 -18.22
C LEU A 231 5.99 -15.01 -18.22
N MET A 232 5.53 -14.52 -19.38
CA MET A 232 4.93 -13.21 -19.52
C MET A 232 3.65 -13.31 -20.35
N LYS A 233 2.63 -12.56 -19.93
CA LYS A 233 1.39 -12.32 -20.67
C LYS A 233 1.32 -10.86 -21.04
N GLU A 234 1.27 -10.59 -22.33
CA GLU A 234 1.08 -9.24 -22.83
C GLU A 234 -0.35 -8.78 -22.56
N GLY A 235 -0.49 -7.54 -22.11
CA GLY A 235 -1.76 -6.98 -21.70
C GLY A 235 -2.14 -5.72 -22.43
N ASP A 236 -2.92 -4.89 -21.72
CA ASP A 236 -3.47 -3.67 -22.26
C ASP A 236 -2.41 -2.59 -22.48
N ARG A 237 -2.73 -1.66 -23.37
CA ARG A 237 -1.97 -0.44 -23.61
C ARG A 237 -2.91 0.75 -23.51
N VAL A 238 -2.50 1.78 -22.78
CA VAL A 238 -3.33 2.99 -22.57
C VAL A 238 -2.49 4.24 -22.75
N GLU A 239 -3.12 5.31 -23.22
CA GLU A 239 -2.44 6.60 -23.41
C GLU A 239 -2.18 7.28 -22.06
N VAL A 240 -0.99 7.84 -21.93
CA VAL A 240 -0.60 8.73 -20.84
C VAL A 240 -1.35 10.05 -21.04
N ILE A 241 -1.88 10.62 -19.95
CA ILE A 241 -2.55 11.91 -20.00
C ILE A 241 -1.71 12.99 -19.30
N ASP A 242 -1.76 14.19 -19.84
CA ASP A 242 -1.21 15.36 -19.17
C ASP A 242 -2.23 15.91 -18.16
N LYS A 243 -1.92 15.79 -16.86
CA LYS A 243 -2.77 16.26 -15.76
C LYS A 243 -3.10 17.75 -15.83
N GLU A 244 -2.26 18.57 -16.46
CA GLU A 244 -2.47 20.02 -16.58
C GLU A 244 -3.45 20.38 -17.70
N ASN A 245 -3.52 19.55 -18.76
CA ASN A 245 -4.22 19.87 -20.00
C ASN A 245 -5.35 18.89 -20.36
N VAL A 246 -5.45 17.74 -19.68
CA VAL A 246 -6.55 16.79 -19.87
C VAL A 246 -7.89 17.49 -19.58
N PHE A 247 -8.89 17.24 -20.44
CA PHE A 247 -10.14 18.00 -20.49
C PHE A 247 -9.86 19.50 -20.61
N SER A 248 -9.42 19.94 -21.79
CA SER A 248 -9.00 21.32 -22.07
C SER A 248 -10.09 22.38 -21.84
N SER A 249 -11.36 21.98 -21.74
CA SER A 249 -12.49 22.85 -21.38
C SER A 249 -12.50 23.25 -19.91
N ILE A 250 -11.77 22.56 -19.04
CA ILE A 250 -11.73 22.83 -17.59
C ILE A 250 -10.71 23.94 -17.31
N PRO A 251 -11.13 25.09 -16.75
CA PRO A 251 -10.22 26.18 -16.39
C PRO A 251 -9.14 25.73 -15.40
N LYS A 252 -7.94 26.31 -15.49
CA LYS A 252 -6.81 25.94 -14.63
C LYS A 252 -7.04 26.23 -13.14
N GLU A 253 -7.81 27.27 -12.83
CA GLU A 253 -8.07 27.69 -11.45
C GLU A 253 -9.27 26.98 -10.79
N SER A 254 -9.98 26.14 -11.55
CA SER A 254 -11.20 25.49 -11.09
C SER A 254 -10.93 24.45 -10.00
N THR A 255 -11.97 24.14 -9.22
CA THR A 255 -11.91 23.06 -8.22
C THR A 255 -11.57 21.72 -8.87
N GLN A 256 -12.15 21.40 -10.03
CA GLN A 256 -11.85 20.13 -10.71
C GLN A 256 -10.42 20.03 -11.21
N ARG A 257 -9.80 21.13 -11.68
CA ARG A 257 -8.37 21.07 -12.05
C ARG A 257 -7.51 20.74 -10.83
N LYS A 258 -7.77 21.40 -9.70
CA LYS A 258 -7.06 21.13 -8.44
C LYS A 258 -7.25 19.67 -8.00
N ASP A 259 -8.46 19.14 -8.12
CA ASP A 259 -8.76 17.74 -7.80
C ASP A 259 -8.06 16.74 -8.74
N ILE A 260 -7.95 17.05 -10.05
CA ILE A 260 -7.15 16.25 -10.98
C ILE A 260 -5.69 16.21 -10.54
N LEU A 261 -5.11 17.35 -10.15
CA LEU A 261 -3.72 17.42 -9.67
C LEU A 261 -3.52 16.67 -8.34
N ARG A 262 -4.48 16.78 -7.40
CA ARG A 262 -4.49 16.03 -6.14
C ARG A 262 -4.54 14.52 -6.40
N PHE A 263 -5.41 14.08 -7.30
CA PHE A 263 -5.53 12.67 -7.68
C PHE A 263 -4.31 12.15 -8.43
N ALA A 264 -3.72 12.97 -9.32
CA ALA A 264 -2.48 12.65 -10.01
C ALA A 264 -1.34 12.43 -9.01
N PHE A 265 -1.19 13.35 -8.05
CA PHE A 265 -0.21 13.23 -6.97
C PHE A 265 -0.43 11.97 -6.13
N PHE A 266 -1.68 11.70 -5.72
CA PHE A 266 -2.05 10.47 -5.01
C PHE A 266 -1.69 9.20 -5.80
N SER A 267 -1.93 9.21 -7.10
CA SER A 267 -1.66 8.10 -8.02
C SER A 267 -0.21 8.05 -8.50
N GLN A 268 0.67 8.90 -7.96
CA GLN A 268 2.06 9.06 -8.39
C GLN A 268 2.17 9.24 -9.91
N ASP A 269 1.27 10.02 -10.50
CA ASP A 269 1.13 10.32 -11.92
C ASP A 269 0.86 9.11 -12.85
N PHE A 270 0.55 7.93 -12.31
CA PHE A 270 0.09 6.77 -13.10
C PHE A 270 -1.42 6.90 -13.40
N ILE A 271 -1.79 7.95 -14.13
CA ILE A 271 -3.17 8.25 -14.49
C ILE A 271 -3.40 8.15 -16.00
N TYR A 272 -4.63 7.80 -16.38
CA TYR A 272 -5.09 7.67 -17.77
C TYR A 272 -6.62 7.84 -17.82
N ILE A 273 -7.18 8.02 -19.02
CA ILE A 273 -8.64 8.02 -19.20
C ILE A 273 -9.13 6.58 -19.31
N HIS A 274 -10.08 6.21 -18.45
CA HIS A 274 -10.61 4.85 -18.42
C HIS A 274 -11.44 4.54 -19.69
N PRO A 275 -11.15 3.45 -20.43
CA PRO A 275 -11.77 3.19 -21.74
C PRO A 275 -13.27 2.89 -21.66
N LEU A 276 -13.72 2.30 -20.54
CA LEU A 276 -15.13 1.91 -20.35
C LEU A 276 -16.01 2.97 -19.68
N TYR A 277 -15.43 4.01 -19.07
CA TYR A 277 -16.18 5.00 -18.31
C TYR A 277 -15.89 6.40 -18.84
N LYS A 278 -16.93 7.05 -19.36
CA LYS A 278 -16.81 8.41 -19.92
C LYS A 278 -16.37 9.39 -18.84
N ASN A 279 -15.43 10.27 -19.19
CA ASN A 279 -14.92 11.33 -18.32
C ASN A 279 -14.30 10.83 -16.99
N VAL A 280 -13.79 9.60 -16.95
CA VAL A 280 -13.12 9.06 -15.76
C VAL A 280 -11.62 9.04 -15.95
N ILE A 281 -10.90 9.67 -15.03
CA ILE A 281 -9.45 9.51 -14.86
C ILE A 281 -9.23 8.42 -13.82
N ALA A 282 -8.50 7.37 -14.16
CA ALA A 282 -8.31 6.22 -13.28
C ALA A 282 -6.85 6.03 -12.85
N ASP A 283 -6.66 5.37 -11.71
CA ASP A 283 -5.35 5.04 -11.12
C ASP A 283 -4.85 3.70 -11.68
N LEU A 284 -3.83 3.76 -12.54
CA LEU A 284 -3.33 2.60 -13.30
C LEU A 284 -2.52 1.62 -12.45
N ARG A 285 -2.16 2.00 -11.21
CA ARG A 285 -1.32 1.18 -10.33
C ARG A 285 -1.98 -0.14 -9.95
N TYR A 286 -3.33 -0.18 -9.98
CA TYR A 286 -4.12 -1.34 -9.58
C TYR A 286 -5.13 -1.69 -10.68
N GLY A 287 -5.03 -2.91 -11.22
CA GLY A 287 -6.00 -3.48 -12.16
C GLY A 287 -6.81 -4.61 -11.54
N THR A 288 -7.77 -5.14 -12.31
CA THR A 288 -8.57 -6.31 -11.90
C THR A 288 -7.73 -7.58 -12.07
N LEU A 289 -6.98 -7.66 -13.16
CA LEU A 289 -5.94 -8.64 -13.44
C LEU A 289 -4.59 -7.95 -13.64
N PRO A 290 -3.46 -8.65 -13.42
CA PRO A 290 -2.14 -8.03 -13.51
C PRO A 290 -1.80 -7.46 -14.89
N TYR A 291 -2.41 -7.94 -15.97
CA TYR A 291 -2.14 -7.47 -17.33
C TYR A 291 -3.18 -6.46 -17.87
N ASP A 292 -4.28 -6.19 -17.16
CA ASP A 292 -5.35 -5.33 -17.68
C ASP A 292 -5.26 -3.87 -17.23
N SER A 293 -6.00 -3.01 -17.93
CA SER A 293 -6.20 -1.60 -17.60
C SER A 293 -7.50 -1.37 -16.84
N LYS A 294 -8.13 -2.41 -16.26
CA LYS A 294 -9.43 -2.27 -15.56
C LYS A 294 -9.17 -1.83 -14.13
N SER A 295 -8.91 -0.54 -13.99
CA SER A 295 -8.49 0.06 -12.74
C SER A 295 -9.55 -0.06 -11.65
N LEU A 296 -9.11 -0.17 -10.39
CA LEU A 296 -10.03 -0.41 -9.27
C LEU A 296 -10.79 0.84 -8.81
N TRP A 297 -10.27 2.03 -9.10
CA TRP A 297 -10.89 3.31 -8.77
C TRP A 297 -10.41 4.43 -9.70
N GLY A 298 -11.12 5.55 -9.64
CA GLY A 298 -10.79 6.77 -10.37
C GLY A 298 -11.61 7.96 -9.88
N ILE A 299 -11.46 9.08 -10.57
CA ILE A 299 -12.28 10.29 -10.41
C ILE A 299 -13.10 10.53 -11.67
N GLU A 300 -14.38 10.85 -11.49
CA GLU A 300 -15.26 11.26 -12.58
C GLU A 300 -15.34 12.79 -12.64
N ILE A 301 -15.12 13.29 -13.85
CA ILE A 301 -15.04 14.71 -14.18
C ILE A 301 -16.41 15.18 -14.68
N ASP A 302 -16.91 16.27 -14.08
CA ASP A 302 -18.15 16.94 -14.47
C ASP A 302 -17.82 18.18 -15.32
N LEU A 303 -17.93 18.03 -16.64
CA LEU A 303 -17.56 19.09 -17.59
C LEU A 303 -18.53 20.30 -17.56
N GLU A 304 -19.68 20.17 -16.90
CA GLU A 304 -20.67 21.26 -16.80
C GLU A 304 -20.44 22.12 -15.55
N ASN A 305 -19.92 21.54 -14.46
CA ASN A 305 -19.73 22.21 -13.17
C ASN A 305 -18.27 22.21 -12.70
N ASN A 306 -17.43 23.03 -13.33
CA ASN A 306 -15.97 23.08 -13.07
C ASN A 306 -15.58 23.42 -11.62
N ASP A 307 -16.41 24.17 -10.89
CA ASP A 307 -16.12 24.61 -9.51
C ASP A 307 -16.62 23.63 -8.44
N LYS A 308 -17.30 22.55 -8.85
CA LYS A 308 -17.69 21.45 -7.96
C LYS A 308 -16.55 20.44 -7.86
N HIS A 309 -16.37 19.82 -6.69
CA HIS A 309 -15.43 18.72 -6.53
C HIS A 309 -15.78 17.52 -7.44
N VAL A 310 -14.75 16.79 -7.86
CA VAL A 310 -14.91 15.57 -8.66
C VAL A 310 -15.54 14.44 -7.84
N ASN A 311 -16.21 13.49 -8.51
CA ASN A 311 -16.74 12.32 -7.81
C ASN A 311 -15.67 11.22 -7.77
N PHE A 312 -15.32 10.74 -6.58
CA PHE A 312 -14.50 9.53 -6.45
C PHE A 312 -15.34 8.29 -6.77
N LYS A 313 -14.91 7.48 -7.75
CA LYS A 313 -15.60 6.27 -8.18
C LYS A 313 -14.83 5.01 -7.85
N SER A 314 -15.52 4.08 -7.18
CA SER A 314 -15.11 2.68 -7.14
C SER A 314 -15.48 2.01 -8.46
N LEU A 315 -14.48 1.47 -9.15
CA LEU A 315 -14.62 0.81 -10.46
C LEU A 315 -14.47 -0.72 -10.35
N ARG A 316 -14.37 -1.24 -9.12
CA ARG A 316 -14.19 -2.67 -8.83
C ARG A 316 -15.36 -3.49 -9.39
N ASN A 317 -15.05 -4.37 -10.34
CA ASN A 317 -16.02 -5.26 -10.95
C ASN A 317 -15.43 -6.67 -11.11
N PHE A 318 -15.12 -7.31 -9.98
CA PHE A 318 -14.58 -8.67 -9.97
C PHE A 318 -15.69 -9.69 -10.23
N ASN A 319 -15.54 -10.50 -11.28
CA ASN A 319 -16.40 -11.64 -11.55
C ASN A 319 -15.66 -12.97 -11.30
N LYS A 320 -16.38 -14.09 -11.35
CA LYS A 320 -15.78 -15.43 -11.14
C LYS A 320 -14.66 -15.74 -12.13
N GLU A 321 -14.81 -15.32 -13.39
CA GLU A 321 -13.82 -15.54 -14.43
C GLU A 321 -12.49 -14.84 -14.11
N ASN A 322 -12.54 -13.63 -13.54
CA ASN A 322 -11.33 -12.92 -13.10
C ASN A 322 -10.60 -13.69 -11.99
N TYR A 323 -11.33 -14.25 -11.02
CA TYR A 323 -10.73 -15.06 -9.98
C TYR A 323 -10.11 -16.34 -10.55
N ASP A 324 -10.84 -17.05 -11.41
CA ASP A 324 -10.36 -18.29 -12.03
C ASP A 324 -9.11 -18.03 -12.90
N GLU A 325 -9.11 -16.94 -13.66
CA GLU A 325 -7.94 -16.51 -14.44
C GLU A 325 -6.76 -16.16 -13.53
N PHE A 326 -6.96 -15.35 -12.49
CA PHE A 326 -5.91 -15.02 -11.53
C PHE A 326 -5.28 -16.27 -10.89
N TRP A 327 -6.09 -17.24 -10.49
CA TRP A 327 -5.61 -18.51 -9.93
C TRP A 327 -4.85 -19.37 -10.93
N ASN A 328 -5.24 -19.33 -12.21
CA ASN A 328 -4.50 -20.01 -13.28
C ASN A 328 -3.14 -19.36 -13.50
N MET A 329 -3.08 -18.04 -13.54
CA MET A 329 -1.82 -17.29 -13.69
C MET A 329 -0.85 -17.56 -12.53
N LEU A 330 -1.36 -17.69 -11.29
CA LEU A 330 -0.53 -18.05 -10.13
C LEU A 330 0.09 -19.45 -10.21
N LYS A 331 -0.49 -20.34 -11.02
CA LYS A 331 0.05 -21.67 -11.32
C LYS A 331 0.98 -21.67 -12.53
N GLY A 332 1.23 -20.51 -13.14
CA GLY A 332 2.03 -20.37 -14.36
C GLY A 332 1.24 -20.61 -15.66
N ASN A 333 -0.08 -20.69 -15.61
CA ASN A 333 -0.92 -20.78 -16.80
C ASN A 333 -1.31 -19.36 -17.24
N LEU A 334 -0.45 -18.71 -18.05
CA LEU A 334 -0.63 -17.36 -18.56
C LEU A 334 -1.41 -17.31 -19.88
#